data_AF-A0A4P5YT58-F1
#
_entry.id   AF-A0A4P5YT58-F1
#
_cell.length_a   1.000
_cell.length_b   1.000
_cell.length_c   1.000
_cell.angle_alpha   90.00
_cell.angle_beta   90.00
_cell.angle_gamma   90.00
#
_symmetry.space_group_name_H-M   'P 1'
#
loop_
_entity.id
_entity.type
_entity.pdbx_description
1 polymer ?
#
loop_
_entity_poly.entity_id
_entity_poly.type
_entity_poly.pdbx_seq_one_letter_code
_entity_poly.pdbx_strand_id
1 'polypeptide(L)'
;MNRKGYDLNQLGKYSESIECYDEVLAVEPNNLLALKNKGFALIKLAKMEESLECYSKVLDIEPNDLVALKNKGYALKQLGKHEDALVCIQRASNLIQFKK
;
A
#
# COMPACT_ATOMS: atom_id res chain seq x y z
N MET A 1 17.53 0.49 -5.76
CA MET A 1 16.26 0.22 -6.47
C MET A 1 15.08 0.99 -5.86
N ASN A 2 14.86 0.96 -4.54
CA ASN A 2 13.79 1.73 -3.87
C ASN A 2 13.71 3.23 -4.25
N ARG A 3 14.86 3.94 -4.28
CA ARG A 3 14.89 5.36 -4.68
C ARG A 3 14.47 5.57 -6.14
N LYS A 4 14.95 4.73 -7.06
CA LYS A 4 14.57 4.78 -8.48
C LYS A 4 13.07 4.54 -8.66
N GLY A 5 12.51 3.52 -8.00
CA GLY A 5 11.06 3.27 -8.02
C GLY A 5 10.28 4.46 -7.48
N TYR A 6 10.77 5.10 -6.42
CA TYR A 6 10.13 6.28 -5.85
C TYR A 6 10.14 7.46 -6.84
N ASP A 7 11.29 7.75 -7.46
CA ASP A 7 11.40 8.82 -8.44
C ASP A 7 10.47 8.57 -9.65
N LEU A 8 10.34 7.32 -10.10
CA LEU A 8 9.40 6.93 -11.15
C LEU A 8 7.93 7.15 -10.73
N ASN A 9 7.56 6.83 -9.49
CA ASN A 9 6.24 7.16 -8.95
C ASN A 9 5.97 8.68 -9.00
N GLN A 10 6.95 9.50 -8.63
CA GLN A 10 6.82 10.95 -8.69
C GLN A 10 6.66 11.48 -10.12
N LEU A 11 7.22 10.77 -11.10
CA LEU A 11 7.07 11.07 -12.53
C LEU A 11 5.80 10.46 -13.16
N GLY A 12 4.97 9.75 -12.38
CA GLY A 12 3.77 9.08 -12.88
C GLY A 12 4.04 7.81 -13.69
N LYS A 13 5.28 7.32 -13.69
CA LYS A 13 5.72 6.10 -14.39
C LYS A 13 5.49 4.88 -13.50
N TYR A 14 4.22 4.60 -13.24
CA TYR A 14 3.81 3.61 -12.24
C TYR A 14 4.14 2.17 -12.63
N SER A 15 4.12 1.83 -13.92
CA SER A 15 4.48 0.49 -14.38
C SER A 15 5.97 0.22 -14.15
N GLU A 16 6.83 1.15 -14.57
CA GLU A 16 8.29 1.03 -14.36
C GLU A 16 8.68 1.09 -12.88
N SER A 17 7.92 1.84 -12.06
CA SER A 17 8.17 1.86 -10.62
C SER A 17 7.85 0.51 -9.97
N ILE A 18 6.77 -0.16 -10.39
CA ILE A 18 6.41 -1.50 -9.92
C ILE A 18 7.53 -2.49 -10.21
N GLU A 19 8.07 -2.52 -11.43
CA GLU A 19 9.20 -3.39 -11.78
C GLU A 19 10.39 -3.16 -10.85
N CYS A 20 10.73 -1.89 -10.56
CA CYS A 20 11.80 -1.57 -9.62
C CYS A 20 11.52 -2.05 -8.19
N TYR A 21 10.26 -2.04 -7.75
CA TYR A 21 9.89 -2.56 -6.43
C TYR A 21 9.86 -4.09 -6.40
N ASP A 22 9.49 -4.74 -7.50
CA ASP A 22 9.52 -6.19 -7.62
C ASP A 22 10.93 -6.75 -7.52
N GLU A 23 11.92 -6.08 -8.13
CA GLU A 23 13.34 -6.39 -7.94
C GLU A 23 13.76 -6.30 -6.46
N VAL A 24 13.29 -5.28 -5.73
CA VAL A 24 13.56 -5.14 -4.29
C VAL A 24 12.91 -6.27 -3.51
N LEU A 25 11.65 -6.57 -3.81
CA LEU A 25 10.87 -7.58 -3.10
C LEU A 25 11.33 -9.02 -3.40
N ALA A 26 11.99 -9.24 -4.53
CA ALA A 26 12.64 -10.52 -4.82
C ALA A 26 13.82 -10.81 -3.88
N VAL A 27 14.52 -9.77 -3.41
CA VAL A 27 15.66 -9.89 -2.47
C VAL A 27 15.21 -9.74 -1.02
N GLU A 28 14.29 -8.81 -0.77
CA GLU A 28 13.74 -8.48 0.55
C GLU A 28 12.20 -8.52 0.51
N PRO A 29 11.58 -9.72 0.60
CA PRO A 29 10.14 -9.87 0.44
C PRO A 29 9.30 -9.06 1.42
N ASN A 30 9.87 -8.72 2.57
CA ASN A 30 9.21 -8.00 3.66
C ASN A 30 9.64 -6.52 3.74
N ASN A 31 10.26 -5.99 2.68
CA ASN A 31 10.61 -4.57 2.64
C ASN A 31 9.34 -3.70 2.62
N LEU A 32 8.99 -3.15 3.78
CA LEU A 32 7.74 -2.40 3.97
C LEU A 32 7.65 -1.16 3.10
N LEU A 33 8.77 -0.49 2.82
CA LEU A 33 8.79 0.69 1.96
C LEU A 33 8.48 0.32 0.51
N ALA A 34 9.08 -0.76 0.00
CA ALA A 34 8.81 -1.27 -1.33
C ALA A 34 7.35 -1.72 -1.47
N LEU A 35 6.82 -2.48 -0.50
CA LEU A 35 5.42 -2.93 -0.49
C LEU A 35 4.44 -1.74 -0.50
N LYS A 36 4.65 -0.73 0.36
CA LYS A 36 3.78 0.46 0.41
C LYS A 36 3.80 1.24 -0.89
N ASN A 37 4.98 1.45 -1.47
CA ASN A 37 5.11 2.23 -2.70
C ASN A 37 4.64 1.47 -3.94
N LYS A 38 4.83 0.15 -4.00
CA LYS A 38 4.25 -0.72 -5.02
C LYS A 38 2.72 -0.69 -4.94
N GLY A 39 2.16 -0.85 -3.74
CA GLY A 39 0.73 -0.75 -3.50
C GLY A 39 0.14 0.60 -3.94
N PHE A 40 0.88 1.70 -3.75
CA PHE A 40 0.46 3.02 -4.23
C PHE A 40 0.45 3.11 -5.75
N ALA A 41 1.51 2.63 -6.41
CA ALA A 41 1.59 2.60 -7.87
C ALA A 41 0.45 1.77 -8.48
N LEU A 42 0.12 0.64 -7.87
CA LEU A 42 -1.00 -0.23 -8.27
C LEU A 42 -2.36 0.46 -8.17
N ILE A 43 -2.61 1.21 -7.08
CA ILE A 43 -3.79 2.07 -6.97
C ILE A 43 -3.87 3.07 -8.13
N LYS A 44 -2.74 3.70 -8.49
CA LYS A 44 -2.68 4.67 -9.58
C LYS A 44 -2.96 4.06 -10.95
N LEU A 45 -2.70 2.77 -11.11
CA LEU A 45 -3.05 1.98 -12.30
C LEU A 45 -4.42 1.30 -12.21
N ALA A 46 -5.23 1.64 -11.20
CA ALA A 46 -6.53 1.03 -10.91
C ALA A 46 -6.51 -0.49 -10.64
N LYS A 47 -5.34 -1.05 -10.31
CA LYS A 47 -5.16 -2.47 -9.96
C LYS A 47 -5.39 -2.68 -8.46
N MET A 48 -6.65 -2.60 -8.06
CA MET A 48 -7.01 -2.52 -6.64
C MET A 48 -6.69 -3.82 -5.90
N GLU A 49 -6.99 -4.99 -6.47
CA GLU A 49 -6.74 -6.30 -5.88
C GLU A 49 -5.26 -6.52 -5.55
N GLU A 50 -4.37 -6.27 -6.52
CA GLU A 50 -2.92 -6.39 -6.34
C GLU A 50 -2.41 -5.41 -5.27
N SER A 51 -3.02 -4.21 -5.17
CA SER A 51 -2.68 -3.27 -4.11
C SER A 51 -3.08 -3.78 -2.72
N LEU A 52 -4.21 -4.50 -2.62
CA LEU A 52 -4.66 -5.08 -1.37
C LEU A 52 -3.69 -6.14 -0.85
N GLU A 53 -3.09 -6.92 -1.74
CA GLU A 53 -2.06 -7.90 -1.37
C GLU A 53 -0.84 -7.20 -0.76
N CYS A 54 -0.36 -6.14 -1.41
CA CYS A 54 0.76 -5.35 -0.91
C CYS A 54 0.49 -4.76 0.48
N TYR A 55 -0.66 -4.11 0.66
CA TYR A 55 -1.00 -3.50 1.95
C TYR A 55 -1.38 -4.52 3.01
N SER A 56 -1.94 -5.68 2.64
CA SER A 56 -2.19 -6.76 3.60
C SER A 56 -0.86 -7.28 4.15
N LYS A 57 0.13 -7.52 3.28
CA LYS A 57 1.46 -7.94 3.72
C LYS A 57 2.13 -6.92 4.64
N VAL A 58 1.96 -5.62 4.37
CA VAL A 58 2.44 -4.57 5.29
C VAL A 58 1.75 -4.67 6.65
N LEU A 59 0.43 -4.88 6.68
CA LEU A 59 -0.34 -4.98 7.92
C LEU A 59 -0.14 -6.28 8.68
N ASP A 60 0.29 -7.35 8.02
CA ASP A 60 0.68 -8.60 8.68
C ASP A 60 1.99 -8.40 9.48
N ILE A 61 2.88 -7.52 9.01
CA ILE A 61 4.16 -7.20 9.66
C ILE A 61 4.01 -6.03 10.65
N GLU A 62 3.34 -4.96 10.24
CA GLU A 62 3.05 -3.76 11.03
C GLU A 62 1.53 -3.51 11.06
N PRO A 63 0.79 -4.14 12.01
CA PRO A 63 -0.68 -4.06 12.08
C PRO A 63 -1.25 -2.64 12.27
N ASN A 64 -0.41 -1.70 12.68
CA ASN A 64 -0.78 -0.32 12.97
C ASN A 64 -0.20 0.68 11.96
N ASP A 65 0.31 0.23 10.81
CA ASP A 65 0.77 1.13 9.75
C ASP A 65 -0.44 1.91 9.17
N LEU A 66 -0.47 3.20 9.47
CA LEU A 66 -1.56 4.10 9.08
C LEU A 66 -1.66 4.30 7.57
N VAL A 67 -0.55 4.22 6.84
CA VAL A 67 -0.52 4.39 5.38
C VAL A 67 -1.17 3.17 4.73
N ALA A 68 -0.80 1.98 5.17
CA ALA A 68 -1.36 0.73 4.68
C ALA A 68 -2.85 0.60 5.02
N LEU A 69 -3.29 0.93 6.24
CA LEU A 69 -4.71 0.93 6.61
C LEU A 69 -5.54 1.87 5.72
N LYS A 70 -5.08 3.10 5.50
CA LYS A 70 -5.78 4.08 4.67
C LYS A 70 -5.86 3.64 3.21
N ASN A 71 -4.75 3.19 2.64
CA ASN A 71 -4.72 2.81 1.23
C ASN A 71 -5.43 1.47 0.96
N LYS A 72 -5.37 0.51 1.90
CA LYS A 72 -6.17 -0.72 1.85
C LYS A 72 -7.66 -0.40 1.90
N GLY A 73 -8.09 0.48 2.82
CA GLY A 73 -9.47 0.94 2.91
C GLY A 73 -9.93 1.65 1.63
N TYR A 74 -9.07 2.46 1.02
CA TYR A 74 -9.36 3.09 -0.27
C TYR A 74 -9.57 2.05 -1.38
N ALA A 75 -8.65 1.08 -1.53
CA ALA A 75 -8.75 0.05 -2.54
C ALA A 75 -10.01 -0.84 -2.35
N LEU A 76 -10.33 -1.21 -1.11
CA LEU A 76 -11.57 -1.95 -0.79
C LEU A 76 -12.82 -1.18 -1.19
N LYS A 77 -12.87 0.12 -0.91
CA LYS A 77 -13.99 0.99 -1.32
C LYS A 77 -14.15 1.02 -2.84
N GLN A 78 -13.05 1.10 -3.59
CA GLN A 78 -13.08 1.10 -5.07
C GLN A 78 -13.58 -0.24 -5.63
N LEU A 79 -13.39 -1.33 -4.90
CA LEU A 79 -13.91 -2.67 -5.23
C LEU A 79 -15.34 -2.94 -4.71
N GLY A 80 -16.00 -1.95 -4.11
CA GLY A 80 -17.35 -2.12 -3.55
C GLY A 80 -17.39 -2.90 -2.23
N LYS A 81 -16.23 -3.24 -1.64
CA LYS A 81 -16.13 -3.96 -0.35
C LYS A 81 -16.24 -2.96 0.80
N HIS A 82 -17.42 -2.37 0.95
CA HIS A 82 -17.66 -1.25 1.86
C HIS A 82 -17.46 -1.61 3.34
N GLU A 83 -17.89 -2.79 3.77
CA GLU A 83 -17.76 -3.26 5.16
C GLU A 83 -16.28 -3.39 5.57
N ASP A 84 -15.48 -4.07 4.76
CA ASP A 84 -14.03 -4.22 5.00
C ASP A 84 -13.30 -2.86 4.99
N ALA A 85 -13.73 -1.95 4.12
CA ALA A 85 -13.18 -0.60 4.04
C ALA A 85 -13.44 0.20 5.33
N LEU A 86 -14.66 0.10 5.89
CA LEU A 86 -15.02 0.72 7.16
C LEU A 86 -14.18 0.20 8.31
N VAL A 87 -13.91 -1.10 8.37
CA VAL A 87 -13.03 -1.70 9.38
C VAL A 87 -11.63 -1.09 9.31
N CYS A 88 -11.07 -0.94 8.10
CA CYS A 88 -9.75 -0.32 7.91
C CYS A 88 -9.72 1.15 8.36
N ILE A 89 -10.76 1.92 8.02
CA ILE A 89 -10.88 3.33 8.40
C ILE A 89 -11.03 3.48 9.92
N GLN A 90 -11.85 2.65 10.56
CA GLN A 90 -12.07 2.70 12.00
C GLN A 90 -10.77 2.41 12.76
N ARG A 91 -10.01 1.39 12.33
CA ARG A 91 -8.68 1.10 12.88
C ARG A 91 -7.74 2.29 12.75
N ALA A 92 -7.69 2.92 11.57
CA ALA A 92 -6.84 4.09 11.33
C ALA A 92 -7.24 5.28 12.21
N SER A 93 -8.54 5.55 12.36
CA SER A 93 -9.07 6.63 13.23
C SER A 93 -8.72 6.42 14.69
N ASN A 94 -8.90 5.21 15.21
CA ASN A 94 -8.55 4.86 16.59
C ASN A 94 -7.06 5.13 16.85
N LEU A 95 -6.18 4.67 15.96
CA LEU A 95 -4.73 4.85 16.10
C LEU A 95 -4.29 6.32 16.10
N ILE A 96 -5.00 7.20 15.38
CA ILE A 96 -4.72 8.64 15.38
C ILE A 96 -5.13 9.26 16.73
N GLN A 97 -6.26 8.82 17.30
CA GLN A 97 -6.75 9.31 18.58
C GLN A 97 -5.83 8.98 19.76
N PHE A 98 -5.17 7.80 19.74
CA PHE A 98 -4.21 7.39 20.78
C PHE A 98 -2.82 8.03 20.67
N LYS A 99 -2.52 8.76 19.59
CA LYS A 99 -1.24 9.47 19.39
C LYS A 99 -1.30 10.96 19.82
N LYS A 100 -2.44 11.42 20.35
CA LYS A 100 -2.62 12.74 20.96
C LYS A 100 -2.51 12.62 22.48
#